data_AF-A0A7Y2E6C2-F1
#
_entry.id   AF-A0A7Y2E6C2-F1
#
_cell.length_a   1.000
_cell.length_b   1.000
_cell.length_c   1.000
_cell.angle_alpha   90.00
_cell.angle_beta   90.00
_cell.angle_gamma   90.00
#
_symmetry.space_group_name_H-M   'P 1'
#
loop_
_entity.id
_entity.type
_entity.pdbx_description
1 polymer ?
#
loop_
_entity_poly.entity_id
_entity_poly.type
_entity_poly.pdbx_seq_one_letter_code
_entity_poly.pdbx_strand_id
1 'polypeptide(L)'
;MSLKPIFRFGSLIFAAFVGGIVGSALMQPQTPEAGYLGHGSQVVGTFGVGGVITDTGDLWQYRPDKKSWVTLDESFALEGQATSVVPLPIPTSNISHMETFGFIVAKTGDCYLYDIENRIWENIGTPVQ
;
A
#
# COMPACT_ATOMS: atom_id res chain seq x y z
N MET A 1 43.72 47.55 -52.26
CA MET A 1 42.50 46.73 -52.09
C MET A 1 42.95 45.38 -51.57
N SER A 2 42.43 44.75 -50.52
CA SER A 2 41.39 45.06 -49.54
C SER A 2 41.53 43.98 -48.46
N LEU A 3 41.26 44.32 -47.20
CA LEU A 3 41.12 43.38 -46.07
C LEU A 3 40.15 42.22 -46.40
N LYS A 4 40.43 41.02 -45.88
CA LYS A 4 39.69 40.41 -44.73
C LYS A 4 40.18 38.99 -44.39
N PRO A 5 40.30 38.63 -43.10
CA PRO A 5 40.54 37.27 -42.60
C PRO A 5 39.21 36.55 -42.34
N ILE A 6 39.15 35.24 -42.58
CA ILE A 6 37.93 34.45 -42.41
C ILE A 6 38.23 33.07 -41.79
N PHE A 7 37.55 32.81 -40.67
CA PHE A 7 37.26 31.57 -39.94
C PHE A 7 38.35 30.76 -39.20
N ARG A 8 38.38 31.01 -37.88
CA ARG A 8 38.58 29.99 -36.83
C ARG A 8 37.31 29.12 -36.71
N PHE A 9 37.48 27.82 -36.48
CA PHE A 9 36.86 26.96 -35.45
C PHE A 9 36.89 25.50 -35.92
N GLY A 10 38.02 24.82 -35.66
CA GLY A 10 38.07 23.37 -35.66
C GLY A 10 37.36 22.87 -34.40
N SER A 11 36.21 22.24 -34.57
CA SER A 11 35.49 21.55 -33.51
C SER A 11 36.17 20.20 -33.27
N LEU A 12 37.04 20.12 -32.26
CA LEU A 12 37.59 18.86 -31.76
C LEU A 12 36.69 18.38 -30.62
N ILE A 13 35.88 17.38 -30.95
CA ILE A 13 35.13 16.56 -30.00
C ILE A 13 36.15 15.82 -29.14
N PHE A 14 36.28 16.20 -27.86
CA PHE A 14 37.03 15.40 -26.89
C PHE A 14 36.14 14.27 -26.40
N ALA A 15 36.53 13.05 -26.76
CA ALA A 15 35.94 11.81 -26.31
C ALA A 15 36.09 11.68 -24.79
N ALA A 16 34.97 11.43 -24.10
CA ALA A 16 34.96 10.98 -22.73
C ALA A 16 35.42 9.52 -22.68
N PHE A 17 36.56 9.28 -22.03
CA PHE A 17 36.96 7.96 -21.54
C PHE A 17 37.52 8.13 -20.14
N VAL A 18 36.64 8.05 -19.13
CA VAL A 18 37.05 7.75 -17.76
C VAL A 18 36.69 6.29 -17.54
N GLY A 19 37.73 5.47 -17.50
CA GLY A 19 37.63 4.06 -17.23
C GLY A 19 37.32 3.76 -15.76
N GLY A 20 36.59 2.66 -15.57
CA GLY A 20 36.93 1.63 -14.60
C GLY A 20 36.64 1.89 -13.13
N ILE A 21 35.44 1.50 -12.68
CA ILE A 21 35.31 0.65 -11.49
C ILE A 21 34.29 -0.45 -11.84
N VAL A 22 34.82 -1.63 -12.19
CA VAL A 22 34.07 -2.88 -12.17
C VAL A 22 34.25 -3.42 -10.76
N GLY A 23 33.21 -3.32 -9.96
CA GLY A 23 33.20 -3.79 -8.59
C GLY A 23 31.76 -4.00 -8.19
N SER A 24 31.27 -5.22 -8.42
CA SER A 24 29.97 -5.71 -8.03
C SER A 24 29.75 -5.47 -6.54
N ALA A 25 29.23 -4.29 -6.18
CA ALA A 25 28.43 -4.16 -4.99
C ALA A 25 27.26 -5.09 -5.23
N LEU A 26 27.31 -6.24 -4.56
CA LEU A 26 26.20 -7.15 -4.41
C LEU A 26 24.96 -6.29 -4.21
N MET A 27 24.10 -6.24 -5.24
CA MET A 27 22.69 -5.92 -5.04
C MET A 27 22.23 -6.98 -4.03
N GLN A 28 22.34 -6.64 -2.75
CA GLN A 28 21.43 -7.21 -1.78
C GLN A 28 20.07 -6.88 -2.38
N PRO A 29 19.23 -7.88 -2.72
CA PRO A 29 17.83 -7.59 -2.93
C PRO A 29 17.43 -6.84 -1.66
N GLN A 30 17.05 -5.57 -1.81
CA GLN A 30 16.41 -4.86 -0.71
C GLN A 30 15.23 -5.76 -0.39
N THR A 31 15.37 -6.51 0.71
CA THR A 31 14.24 -7.19 1.30
C THR A 31 13.29 -6.04 1.54
N PRO A 32 12.09 -6.02 0.94
CA PRO A 32 11.15 -4.97 1.24
C PRO A 32 11.03 -4.96 2.75
N GLU A 33 11.52 -3.90 3.41
CA GLU A 33 11.21 -3.69 4.81
C GLU A 33 9.69 -3.74 4.83
N ALA A 34 9.14 -4.73 5.55
CA ALA A 34 7.71 -4.91 5.67
C ALA A 34 7.11 -3.53 5.92
N GLY A 35 6.40 -3.00 4.92
CA GLY A 35 6.01 -1.59 4.85
C GLY A 35 5.53 -1.15 6.22
N TYR A 36 6.28 -0.26 6.85
CA TYR A 36 5.97 0.23 8.17
C TYR A 36 4.52 0.72 8.14
N LEU A 37 3.67 0.13 8.99
CA LEU A 37 2.41 0.76 9.40
C LEU A 37 2.77 2.23 9.67
N GLY A 38 2.15 3.15 8.93
CA GLY A 38 2.58 4.55 8.89
C GLY A 38 2.90 5.06 10.29
N HIS A 39 4.07 5.71 10.45
CA HIS A 39 4.58 6.20 11.74
C HIS A 39 3.45 6.83 12.58
N GLY A 40 2.90 6.08 13.54
CA GLY A 40 1.88 6.56 14.47
C GLY A 40 0.63 5.69 14.65
N SER A 41 0.32 4.75 13.76
CA SER A 41 -0.87 3.90 13.93
C SER A 41 -0.57 2.58 14.65
N GLN A 42 -1.40 2.22 15.61
CA GLN A 42 -1.27 1.00 16.41
C GLN A 42 -2.18 -0.10 15.85
N VAL A 43 -1.69 -1.35 15.78
CA VAL A 43 -2.54 -2.51 15.50
C VAL A 43 -3.46 -2.77 16.69
N VAL A 44 -4.77 -2.74 16.45
CA VAL A 44 -5.81 -2.96 17.47
C VAL A 44 -6.60 -4.24 17.26
N GLY A 45 -6.43 -4.91 16.12
CA GLY A 45 -7.09 -6.18 15.85
C GLY A 45 -6.59 -6.86 14.58
N THR A 46 -7.13 -8.04 14.33
CA THR A 46 -6.84 -8.87 13.16
C THR A 46 -8.13 -9.26 12.47
N PHE A 47 -8.06 -9.55 11.17
CA PHE A 47 -9.16 -10.13 10.40
C PHE A 47 -8.60 -11.06 9.31
N GLY A 48 -9.39 -12.07 8.91
CA GLY A 48 -9.01 -13.02 7.86
C GLY A 48 -7.62 -13.63 8.06
N VAL A 49 -6.93 -13.91 6.95
CA VAL A 49 -5.55 -14.40 6.95
C VAL A 49 -4.60 -13.25 6.64
N GLY A 50 -3.78 -12.88 7.63
CA GLY A 50 -2.76 -11.84 7.48
C GLY A 50 -3.32 -10.41 7.43
N GLY A 51 -4.58 -10.20 7.79
CA GLY A 51 -5.21 -8.89 7.87
C GLY A 51 -5.09 -8.28 9.26
N VAL A 52 -4.81 -6.98 9.33
CA VAL A 52 -4.76 -6.20 10.57
C VAL A 52 -5.54 -4.89 10.42
N ILE A 53 -6.21 -4.51 11.51
CA ILE A 53 -6.90 -3.23 11.64
C ILE A 53 -6.10 -2.33 12.59
N THR A 54 -5.92 -1.08 12.19
CA THR A 54 -5.24 -0.06 12.97
C THR A 54 -6.23 0.77 13.80
N ASP A 55 -5.74 1.48 14.81
CA ASP A 55 -6.53 2.41 15.62
C ASP A 55 -7.17 3.54 14.80
N THR A 56 -6.53 3.96 13.71
CA THR A 56 -7.05 4.93 12.74
C THR A 56 -8.15 4.38 11.83
N GLY A 57 -8.37 3.06 11.83
CA GLY A 57 -9.38 2.39 11.00
C GLY A 57 -8.87 1.89 9.66
N ASP A 58 -7.56 1.98 9.41
CA ASP A 58 -6.96 1.44 8.19
C ASP A 58 -6.88 -0.09 8.25
N LEU A 59 -7.23 -0.72 7.13
CA LEU A 59 -7.19 -2.16 6.93
C LEU A 59 -5.96 -2.51 6.09
N TRP A 60 -5.07 -3.30 6.67
CA TRP A 60 -3.83 -3.75 6.03
C TRP A 60 -3.84 -5.26 5.86
N GLN A 61 -3.22 -5.74 4.78
CA GLN A 61 -3.02 -7.15 4.54
C GLN A 61 -1.55 -7.44 4.20
N TYR A 62 -0.98 -8.44 4.85
CA TYR A 62 0.34 -8.94 4.49
C TYR A 62 0.22 -9.85 3.26
N ARG A 63 1.01 -9.57 2.22
CA ARG A 63 1.09 -10.37 0.98
C ARG A 63 2.33 -11.27 1.04
N PRO A 64 2.19 -12.60 1.27
CA PRO A 64 3.34 -13.49 1.43
C PRO A 64 4.20 -13.61 0.18
N ASP A 65 3.58 -13.51 -1.00
CA ASP A 65 4.25 -13.53 -2.31
C ASP A 65 5.17 -12.32 -2.51
N LYS A 66 4.79 -11.16 -1.95
CA LYS A 66 5.54 -9.91 -2.06
C LYS A 66 6.39 -9.59 -0.83
N LYS A 67 6.14 -10.30 0.28
CA LYS A 67 6.72 -10.06 1.60
C LYS A 67 6.53 -8.61 2.07
N SER A 68 5.33 -8.07 1.85
CA SER A 68 5.02 -6.67 2.15
C SER A 68 3.62 -6.51 2.72
N TRP A 69 3.44 -5.50 3.56
CA TRP A 69 2.12 -4.98 3.91
C TRP A 69 1.61 -4.10 2.77
N VAL A 70 0.32 -4.24 2.46
CA VAL A 70 -0.41 -3.37 1.53
C VAL A 70 -1.74 -3.01 2.18
N THR A 71 -2.33 -1.89 1.79
CA THR A 71 -3.71 -1.60 2.18
C THR A 71 -4.66 -2.60 1.53
N LEU A 72 -5.87 -2.73 2.08
CA LEU A 72 -6.86 -3.63 1.52
C LEU A 72 -7.23 -3.25 0.06
N ASP A 73 -7.35 -1.97 -0.24
CA ASP A 73 -7.59 -1.44 -1.59
C ASP A 73 -6.45 -1.82 -2.55
N GLU A 74 -5.20 -1.68 -2.12
CA GLU A 74 -4.04 -2.12 -2.89
C GLU A 74 -4.07 -3.64 -3.12
N SER A 75 -4.45 -4.43 -2.11
CA SER A 75 -4.57 -5.89 -2.22
C SER A 75 -5.57 -6.28 -3.33
N PHE A 76 -6.73 -5.64 -3.37
CA PHE A 76 -7.73 -5.87 -4.41
C PHE A 76 -7.27 -5.41 -5.80
N ALA A 77 -6.61 -4.26 -5.89
CA ALA A 77 -6.07 -3.75 -7.15
C ALA A 77 -5.06 -4.73 -7.77
N LEU A 78 -4.27 -5.43 -6.95
CA LEU A 78 -3.35 -6.48 -7.40
C LEU A 78 -4.03 -7.71 -7.97
N GLU A 79 -5.30 -7.95 -7.63
CA GLU A 79 -6.12 -9.06 -8.13
C GLU A 79 -6.99 -8.63 -9.33
N GLY A 80 -6.76 -7.43 -9.87
CA GLY A 80 -7.51 -6.88 -10.98
C GLY A 80 -8.90 -6.37 -10.60
N GLN A 81 -9.18 -6.23 -9.29
CA GLN A 81 -10.42 -5.67 -8.78
C GLN A 81 -10.19 -4.21 -8.38
N ALA A 82 -10.82 -3.27 -9.10
CA ALA A 82 -10.86 -1.88 -8.67
C ALA A 82 -11.93 -1.74 -7.58
N THR A 83 -11.57 -2.03 -6.34
CA THR A 83 -12.40 -1.73 -5.18
C THR A 83 -11.91 -0.46 -4.50
N SER A 84 -12.83 0.19 -3.80
CA SER A 84 -12.49 1.21 -2.81
C SER A 84 -13.33 0.87 -1.60
N VAL A 85 -12.69 0.24 -0.62
CA VAL A 85 -13.32 -0.12 0.64
C VAL A 85 -13.60 1.16 1.39
N VAL A 86 -14.88 1.41 1.64
CA VAL A 86 -15.29 2.62 2.35
C VAL A 86 -14.88 2.53 3.82
N PRO A 87 -14.75 3.67 4.52
CA PRO A 87 -14.42 3.68 5.93
C PRO A 87 -15.32 2.78 6.77
N LEU A 88 -14.77 2.28 7.88
CA LEU A 88 -15.50 1.41 8.80
C LEU A 88 -16.80 2.08 9.29
N PRO A 89 -17.88 1.31 9.51
CA PRO A 89 -19.19 1.86 9.89
C PRO A 89 -19.20 2.37 11.32
N ILE A 90 -18.22 1.98 12.13
CA ILE A 90 -18.07 2.35 13.53
C ILE A 90 -16.58 2.56 13.87
N PRO A 91 -16.27 3.34 14.92
CA PRO A 91 -14.90 3.47 15.40
C PRO A 91 -14.28 2.12 15.77
N THR A 92 -12.99 1.96 15.51
CA THR A 92 -12.19 0.77 15.86
C THR A 92 -12.30 0.39 17.33
N SER A 93 -12.38 1.39 18.22
CA SER A 93 -12.59 1.21 19.66
C SER A 93 -13.91 0.53 20.03
N ASN A 94 -14.89 0.52 19.13
CA ASN A 94 -16.21 -0.08 19.33
C ASN A 94 -16.35 -1.44 18.65
N ILE A 95 -15.35 -1.87 17.88
CA ILE A 95 -15.30 -3.21 17.30
C ILE A 95 -14.95 -4.20 18.41
N SER A 96 -15.76 -5.24 18.52
CA SER A 96 -15.47 -6.40 19.38
C SER A 96 -14.70 -7.46 18.61
N HIS A 97 -15.11 -7.71 17.36
CA HIS A 97 -14.52 -8.74 16.51
C HIS A 97 -14.69 -8.39 15.03
N MET A 98 -13.76 -8.83 14.20
CA MET A 98 -13.81 -8.71 12.75
C MET A 98 -13.32 -10.04 12.15
N GLU A 99 -14.21 -10.77 11.48
CA GLU A 99 -13.89 -12.11 10.97
C GLU A 99 -13.20 -12.04 9.61
N THR A 100 -13.77 -11.24 8.71
CA THR A 100 -13.23 -10.90 7.41
C THR A 100 -13.24 -9.38 7.28
N PHE A 101 -12.67 -8.85 6.21
CA PHE A 101 -12.76 -7.41 5.99
C PHE A 101 -14.21 -6.89 5.87
N GLY A 102 -15.16 -7.78 5.54
CA GLY A 102 -16.55 -7.43 5.26
C GLY A 102 -17.54 -7.79 6.37
N PHE A 103 -17.08 -8.22 7.55
CA PHE A 103 -17.98 -8.57 8.66
C PHE A 103 -17.43 -8.09 10.01
N ILE A 104 -18.21 -7.23 10.68
CA ILE A 104 -17.85 -6.60 11.95
C ILE A 104 -18.92 -6.91 12.99
N VAL A 105 -18.49 -7.23 14.21
CA VAL A 105 -19.34 -7.31 15.39
C VAL A 105 -18.96 -6.17 16.33
N ALA A 106 -19.91 -5.30 16.64
CA ALA A 106 -19.74 -4.23 17.61
C ALA A 106 -19.79 -4.77 19.05
N LYS A 107 -19.22 -4.02 19.99
CA LYS A 107 -19.31 -4.31 21.43
C LYS A 107 -20.75 -4.26 21.97
N THR A 108 -21.66 -3.59 21.27
CA THR A 108 -23.11 -3.57 21.55
C THR A 108 -23.80 -4.88 21.14
N GLY A 109 -23.14 -5.71 20.32
CA GLY A 109 -23.70 -6.91 19.72
C GLY A 109 -24.19 -6.69 18.28
N ASP A 110 -24.28 -5.43 17.81
CA ASP A 110 -24.70 -5.13 16.44
C ASP A 110 -23.71 -5.69 15.43
N CYS A 111 -24.23 -6.32 14.38
CA CYS A 111 -23.44 -6.86 13.29
C CYS A 111 -23.53 -5.94 12.07
N TYR A 112 -22.41 -5.77 11.39
CA TYR A 112 -22.31 -5.04 10.13
C TYR A 112 -21.76 -5.93 9.04
N LEU A 113 -22.41 -5.89 7.87
CA LEU A 113 -22.00 -6.61 6.68
C LEU A 113 -21.63 -5.61 5.59
N TYR A 114 -20.49 -5.84 4.93
CA TYR A 114 -20.08 -5.03 3.80
C TYR A 114 -20.72 -5.55 2.52
N ASP A 115 -21.52 -4.70 1.88
CA ASP A 115 -21.99 -4.91 0.52
C ASP A 115 -20.90 -4.42 -0.45
N ILE A 116 -20.23 -5.38 -1.10
CA ILE A 116 -19.16 -5.10 -2.06
C ILE A 116 -19.68 -4.48 -3.36
N GLU A 117 -20.91 -4.80 -3.76
CA GLU A 117 -21.50 -4.33 -5.02
C GLU A 117 -21.87 -2.85 -4.88
N ASN A 118 -22.54 -2.50 -3.78
CA ASN A 118 -22.96 -1.14 -3.48
C ASN A 118 -21.88 -0.31 -2.77
N ARG A 119 -20.82 -0.95 -2.28
CA ARG A 119 -19.73 -0.33 -1.51
C ARG A 119 -20.25 0.39 -0.28
N ILE A 120 -21.09 -0.28 0.50
CA ILE A 120 -21.69 0.25 1.72
C ILE A 120 -21.59 -0.76 2.85
N TRP A 121 -21.59 -0.25 4.08
CA TRP A 121 -21.81 -1.07 5.26
C TRP A 121 -23.28 -1.06 5.63
N GLU A 122 -23.84 -2.25 5.80
CA GLU A 122 -25.20 -2.44 6.28
C GLU A 122 -25.17 -2.87 7.75
N ASN A 123 -25.95 -2.19 8.60
CA ASN A 123 -26.23 -2.69 9.94
C ASN A 123 -27.31 -3.77 9.82
N ILE A 124 -26.93 -5.02 10.04
CA ILE A 124 -27.82 -6.18 9.95
C ILE A 124 -28.41 -6.57 11.32
N GLY A 125 -28.20 -5.74 12.34
CA GLY A 125 -28.70 -5.89 13.69
C GLY A 125 -27.98 -6.99 14.48
N THR A 126 -28.65 -7.49 15.52
CA THR A 126 -28.15 -8.56 16.39
C THR A 126 -28.87 -9.87 16.05
N PRO A 127 -28.20 -11.04 16.09
CA PRO A 127 -28.89 -12.33 16.01
C PRO A 127 -29.96 -12.44 17.10
N VAL A 128 -31.22 -12.69 16.70
CA VAL A 128 -32.29 -13.00 17.64
C VAL A 128 -32.20 -14.46 18.07
N GLN A 129 -32.25 -14.71 19.39
CA GLN A 129 -32.36 -16.06 19.95
C GLN A 129 -33.82 -16.50 20.03
#